data_AF-A0AAD4RDJ6-F1
#
_entry.id   AF-A0AAD4RDJ6-F1
#
_cell.length_a   1.000
_cell.length_b   1.000
_cell.length_c   1.000
_cell.angle_alpha   90.00
_cell.angle_beta   90.00
_cell.angle_gamma   90.00
#
_symmetry.space_group_name_H-M   'P 1'
#
loop_
_entity.id
_entity.type
_entity.pdbx_description
1 polymer ?
#
loop_
_entity_poly.entity_id
_entity_poly.type
_entity_poly.pdbx_seq_one_letter_code
_entity_poly.pdbx_strand_id
1 'polypeptide(L)'
;MKAEAALMKSTLSNRSEESDSSSIKESIEVDNVDSLIVKLLTTGTGATKGLTKSVSESDIDQICHQAMAVFLSQPVLLELVPPIKICGDIHGQYSDLLRLFDKIGFPPSVNYLFLGDYVDRGRHSLETVCLLFCYKIKYPNNFFLLRGNHECKLINRVYGFYDEISRRYKSPKLWQTFQDVFEVMPFCALVGERILCMHGGLSPLLKNLDQLKQIPRPVDPPNPSMTIDLLWSDPDPWTKGWKANARGLSYVFGADVVNAICQQFDIDMIVRAHQVVQDGYEFFANRKLVTIFSAPHYCGQFDNAAAVMDVDESLMCSFFVLRPTFAKPHSDNSTSSAKQRKTSTSIRSKKGNSMRQRKTISRDI
;
A
#
# COMPACT_ATOMS: atom_id res chain seq x y z
N MET A 1 2.81 -19.29 0.09
CA MET A 1 3.85 -18.99 -0.94
C MET A 1 4.26 -20.19 -1.84
N LYS A 2 4.94 -21.24 -1.33
CA LYS A 2 5.43 -22.36 -2.19
C LYS A 2 4.31 -23.13 -2.90
N ALA A 3 3.17 -23.32 -2.22
CA ALA A 3 2.00 -23.98 -2.79
C ALA A 3 1.42 -23.19 -3.97
N GLU A 4 1.29 -21.87 -3.82
CA GLU A 4 0.78 -20.98 -4.88
C GLU A 4 1.70 -20.98 -6.11
N ALA A 5 3.01 -20.81 -5.89
CA ALA A 5 3.98 -20.88 -6.98
C ALA A 5 3.99 -22.27 -7.67
N ALA A 6 3.70 -23.36 -6.94
CA ALA A 6 3.57 -24.69 -7.51
C ALA A 6 2.26 -24.85 -8.31
N LEU A 7 1.14 -24.35 -7.80
CA LEU A 7 -0.16 -24.36 -8.45
C LEU A 7 -0.13 -23.59 -9.78
N MET A 8 0.51 -22.42 -9.81
CA MET A 8 0.70 -21.67 -11.04
C MET A 8 1.60 -22.41 -12.04
N LYS A 9 2.71 -23.02 -11.58
CA LYS A 9 3.56 -23.84 -12.45
C LYS A 9 2.82 -25.03 -13.07
N SER A 10 1.96 -25.71 -12.31
CA SER A 10 1.14 -26.80 -12.88
C SER A 10 0.12 -26.29 -13.90
N THR A 11 -0.42 -25.09 -13.71
CA THR A 11 -1.40 -24.49 -14.62
C THR A 11 -0.76 -24.13 -15.96
N LEU A 12 0.44 -23.53 -15.93
CA LEU A 12 1.24 -23.22 -17.12
C LEU A 12 1.57 -24.47 -17.95
N SER A 13 1.86 -25.60 -17.29
CA SER A 13 2.20 -26.85 -17.98
C SER A 13 1.04 -27.48 -18.76
N ASN A 14 -0.20 -27.12 -18.46
CA ASN A 14 -1.40 -27.75 -19.05
C ASN A 14 -2.02 -26.93 -20.21
N ARG A 15 -1.57 -25.70 -20.48
CA ARG A 15 -2.19 -24.77 -21.44
C ARG A 15 -1.60 -24.79 -22.86
N SER A 16 -0.58 -25.60 -23.12
CA SER A 16 0.18 -25.58 -24.40
C SER A 16 -0.51 -26.24 -25.60
N GLU A 17 -1.81 -26.57 -25.54
CA GLU A 17 -2.54 -27.25 -26.62
C GLU A 17 -3.88 -26.53 -26.88
N GLU A 18 -3.90 -25.49 -27.74
CA GLU A 18 -4.97 -25.12 -28.70
C GLU A 18 -5.00 -23.61 -29.10
N SER A 19 -5.37 -23.38 -30.38
CA SER A 19 -6.10 -22.20 -30.95
C SER A 19 -5.36 -21.04 -31.66
N ASP A 20 -6.16 -20.11 -32.21
CA ASP A 20 -6.02 -19.16 -33.36
C ASP A 20 -5.26 -17.84 -33.09
N SER A 21 -4.90 -17.03 -34.09
CA SER A 21 -3.89 -15.95 -33.99
C SER A 21 -4.15 -14.81 -32.99
N SER A 22 -5.42 -14.44 -32.71
CA SER A 22 -5.75 -13.44 -31.67
C SER A 22 -5.77 -14.06 -30.27
N SER A 23 -6.31 -15.28 -30.16
CA SER A 23 -6.28 -16.07 -28.92
C SER A 23 -4.87 -16.52 -28.56
N ILE A 24 -3.98 -16.69 -29.54
CA ILE A 24 -2.54 -16.94 -29.37
C ILE A 24 -1.86 -15.73 -28.73
N LYS A 25 -2.18 -14.50 -29.15
CA LYS A 25 -1.56 -13.31 -28.53
C LYS A 25 -2.01 -13.14 -27.10
N GLU A 26 -3.30 -13.28 -26.83
CA GLU A 26 -3.85 -13.20 -25.48
C GLU A 26 -3.33 -14.34 -24.59
N SER A 27 -3.20 -15.56 -25.11
CA SER A 27 -2.62 -16.69 -24.37
C SER A 27 -1.13 -16.50 -24.11
N ILE A 28 -0.34 -16.03 -25.08
CA ILE A 28 1.09 -15.72 -24.89
C ILE A 28 1.28 -14.61 -23.85
N GLU A 29 0.44 -13.57 -23.87
CA GLU A 29 0.51 -12.49 -22.90
C GLU A 29 0.16 -12.96 -21.48
N VAL A 30 -0.88 -13.79 -21.34
CA VAL A 30 -1.27 -14.41 -20.05
C VAL A 30 -0.18 -15.38 -19.56
N ASP A 31 0.39 -16.19 -20.44
CA ASP A 31 1.47 -17.14 -20.12
C ASP A 31 2.74 -16.41 -19.65
N ASN A 32 2.99 -15.21 -20.18
CA ASN A 32 4.10 -14.37 -19.74
C ASN A 32 3.88 -13.79 -18.32
N VAL A 33 2.67 -13.28 -18.03
CA VAL A 33 2.32 -12.75 -16.70
C VAL A 33 2.39 -13.86 -15.64
N ASP A 34 1.93 -15.07 -15.95
CA ASP A 34 1.98 -16.22 -15.05
C ASP A 34 3.42 -16.61 -14.71
N SER A 35 4.31 -16.63 -15.71
CA SER A 35 5.74 -16.84 -15.52
C SER A 35 6.35 -15.79 -14.58
N LEU A 36 5.96 -14.52 -14.74
CA LEU A 36 6.45 -13.42 -13.89
C LEU A 36 5.93 -13.51 -12.46
N ILE A 37 4.67 -13.88 -12.24
CA ILE A 37 4.15 -14.12 -10.89
C ILE A 37 4.96 -15.23 -10.21
N VAL A 38 5.23 -16.34 -10.91
CA VAL A 38 6.05 -17.43 -10.36
C VAL A 38 7.45 -16.94 -9.99
N LYS A 39 8.10 -16.16 -10.86
CA LYS A 39 9.42 -15.57 -10.58
C LYS A 39 9.37 -14.66 -9.34
N LEU A 40 8.36 -13.80 -9.23
CA LEU A 40 8.18 -12.88 -8.10
C LEU A 40 7.94 -13.64 -6.78
N LEU A 41 7.03 -14.62 -6.78
CA LEU A 41 6.71 -15.43 -5.59
C LEU A 41 7.86 -16.33 -5.13
N THR A 42 8.82 -16.61 -6.01
CA THR A 42 10.00 -17.43 -5.70
C THR A 42 11.29 -16.61 -5.56
N THR A 43 11.23 -15.29 -5.74
CA THR A 43 12.38 -14.39 -5.59
C THR A 43 12.94 -14.48 -4.17
N GLY A 44 14.24 -14.73 -4.05
CA GLY A 44 14.92 -14.90 -2.76
C GLY A 44 14.89 -16.32 -2.20
N THR A 45 14.38 -17.31 -2.93
CA THR A 45 14.43 -18.73 -2.56
C THR A 45 15.36 -19.54 -3.49
N GLY A 46 16.14 -20.48 -2.93
CA GLY A 46 16.99 -21.36 -3.74
C GLY A 46 18.09 -20.63 -4.54
N ALA A 47 18.20 -20.93 -5.84
CA ALA A 47 19.24 -20.40 -6.73
C ALA A 47 18.99 -18.94 -7.20
N THR A 48 17.76 -18.42 -7.09
CA THR A 48 17.39 -17.06 -7.52
C THR A 48 17.72 -16.03 -6.44
N LYS A 49 19.02 -15.71 -6.31
CA LYS A 49 19.52 -14.68 -5.38
C LYS A 49 19.26 -13.25 -5.89
N GLY A 50 17.98 -12.85 -5.94
CA GLY A 50 17.51 -11.46 -6.18
C GLY A 50 16.75 -11.25 -7.49
N LEU A 51 15.79 -10.31 -7.50
CA LEU A 51 14.86 -10.04 -8.62
C LEU A 51 15.55 -9.88 -9.99
N THR A 52 16.66 -9.12 -10.03
CA THR A 52 17.36 -8.77 -11.29
C THR A 52 17.96 -9.97 -12.00
N LYS A 53 18.06 -11.13 -11.33
CA LYS A 53 18.51 -12.39 -11.95
C LYS A 53 17.39 -13.15 -12.64
N SER A 54 16.13 -12.87 -12.30
CA SER A 54 14.96 -13.61 -12.76
C SER A 54 13.98 -12.76 -13.57
N VAL A 55 13.96 -11.45 -13.35
CA VAL A 55 13.05 -10.49 -13.99
C VAL A 55 13.87 -9.42 -14.69
N SER A 56 13.76 -9.39 -16.02
CA SER A 56 14.50 -8.45 -16.88
C SER A 56 13.87 -7.04 -16.86
N GLU A 57 14.59 -6.03 -17.33
CA GLU A 57 14.00 -4.69 -17.54
C GLU A 57 12.83 -4.75 -18.54
N SER A 58 12.97 -5.55 -19.61
CA SER A 58 11.91 -5.75 -20.60
C SER A 58 10.66 -6.42 -20.03
N ASP A 59 10.85 -7.35 -19.08
CA ASP A 59 9.73 -7.98 -18.36
C ASP A 59 8.94 -6.92 -17.59
N ILE A 60 9.63 -6.01 -16.89
CA ILE A 60 9.02 -4.93 -16.12
C ILE A 60 8.35 -3.92 -17.05
N ASP A 61 9.03 -3.53 -18.12
CA ASP A 61 8.48 -2.60 -19.11
C ASP A 61 7.18 -3.14 -19.72
N GLN A 62 7.13 -4.43 -20.06
CA GLN A 62 5.93 -5.08 -20.59
C GLN A 62 4.76 -5.07 -19.60
N ILE A 63 4.98 -5.47 -18.33
CA ILE A 63 3.89 -5.45 -17.34
C ILE A 63 3.43 -4.03 -17.04
N CYS A 64 4.29 -3.02 -17.12
CA CYS A 64 3.87 -1.63 -16.97
C CYS A 64 2.92 -1.21 -18.09
N HIS A 65 3.24 -1.52 -19.35
CA HIS A 65 2.38 -1.19 -20.49
C HIS A 65 1.03 -1.93 -20.41
N GLN A 66 1.03 -3.22 -20.04
CA GLN A 66 -0.20 -3.99 -19.87
C GLN A 66 -1.05 -3.47 -18.70
N ALA A 67 -0.44 -3.19 -17.54
CA ALA A 67 -1.15 -2.62 -16.40
C ALA A 67 -1.76 -1.26 -16.74
N MET A 68 -1.02 -0.40 -17.44
CA MET A 68 -1.50 0.90 -17.93
C MET A 68 -2.76 0.75 -18.81
N ALA A 69 -2.75 -0.22 -19.74
CA ALA A 69 -3.92 -0.50 -20.58
C ALA A 69 -5.14 -0.91 -19.75
N VAL A 70 -4.96 -1.79 -18.75
CA VAL A 70 -6.05 -2.22 -17.85
C VAL A 70 -6.57 -1.05 -17.01
N PHE A 71 -5.69 -0.18 -16.50
CA PHE A 71 -6.13 1.00 -15.76
C PHE A 71 -6.95 1.95 -16.64
N LEU A 72 -6.49 2.22 -17.86
CA LEU A 72 -7.19 3.10 -18.80
C LEU A 72 -8.54 2.53 -19.27
N SER A 73 -8.68 1.20 -19.34
CA SER A 73 -9.96 0.57 -19.68
C SER A 73 -10.99 0.60 -18.55
N GLN A 74 -10.59 0.90 -17.32
CA GLN A 74 -11.45 0.99 -16.15
C GLN A 74 -11.73 2.45 -15.75
N PRO A 75 -12.85 2.75 -15.07
CA PRO A 75 -13.15 4.13 -14.64
C PRO A 75 -12.18 4.64 -13.56
N VAL A 76 -12.07 5.97 -13.42
CA VAL A 76 -11.26 6.59 -12.34
C VAL A 76 -11.87 6.40 -10.96
N LEU A 77 -13.19 6.48 -10.87
CA LEU A 77 -13.95 6.02 -9.72
C LEU A 77 -14.36 4.58 -9.99
N LEU A 78 -13.71 3.63 -9.32
CA LEU A 78 -14.08 2.23 -9.43
C LEU A 78 -15.40 1.98 -8.70
N GLU A 79 -16.33 1.26 -9.32
CA GLU A 79 -17.56 0.82 -8.66
C GLU A 79 -17.44 -0.69 -8.43
N LEU A 80 -17.33 -1.11 -7.17
CA LEU A 80 -16.92 -2.46 -6.78
C LEU A 80 -17.99 -3.13 -5.94
N VAL A 81 -18.09 -4.46 -6.04
CA VAL A 81 -19.08 -5.26 -5.31
C VAL A 81 -18.38 -6.13 -4.26
N PRO A 82 -18.87 -6.20 -3.01
CA PRO A 82 -18.40 -7.18 -2.03
C PRO A 82 -18.67 -8.64 -2.49
N PRO A 83 -17.97 -9.66 -1.93
CA PRO A 83 -16.99 -9.55 -0.85
C PRO A 83 -15.64 -9.03 -1.34
N ILE A 84 -14.97 -8.21 -0.52
CA ILE A 84 -13.66 -7.62 -0.87
C ILE A 84 -12.82 -7.35 0.36
N LYS A 85 -11.50 -7.54 0.24
CA LYS A 85 -10.52 -7.14 1.26
C LYS A 85 -9.88 -5.82 0.86
N ILE A 86 -9.85 -4.86 1.78
CA ILE A 86 -9.29 -3.53 1.58
C ILE A 86 -7.98 -3.39 2.36
N CYS A 87 -6.89 -3.11 1.64
CA CYS A 87 -5.54 -2.95 2.15
C CYS A 87 -5.08 -1.49 2.07
N GLY A 88 -4.41 -0.99 3.11
CA GLY A 88 -3.73 0.30 3.10
C GLY A 88 -2.30 0.21 2.54
N ASP A 89 -1.44 1.09 3.04
CA ASP A 89 -0.05 1.25 2.61
C ASP A 89 0.78 -0.04 2.75
N ILE A 90 1.69 -0.26 1.79
CA ILE A 90 2.62 -1.40 1.77
C ILE A 90 4.09 -0.95 1.78
N HIS A 91 4.42 0.16 1.10
CA HIS A 91 5.73 0.80 1.12
C HIS A 91 6.91 -0.17 0.93
N GLY A 92 6.88 -0.98 -0.12
CA GLY A 92 7.97 -1.89 -0.45
C GLY A 92 8.27 -2.96 0.62
N GLN A 93 7.38 -3.20 1.59
CA GLN A 93 7.48 -4.31 2.56
C GLN A 93 7.01 -5.63 1.94
N TYR A 94 7.69 -6.06 0.86
CA TYR A 94 7.30 -7.21 0.04
C TYR A 94 7.07 -8.51 0.84
N SER A 95 7.91 -8.79 1.83
CA SER A 95 7.75 -9.98 2.69
C SER A 95 6.45 -9.94 3.49
N ASP A 96 6.02 -8.76 3.93
CA ASP A 96 4.77 -8.60 4.67
C ASP A 96 3.57 -8.67 3.74
N LEU A 97 3.66 -8.13 2.52
CA LEU A 97 2.65 -8.33 1.48
C LEU A 97 2.42 -9.83 1.21
N LEU A 98 3.50 -10.62 1.04
CA LEU A 98 3.38 -12.06 0.85
C LEU A 98 2.80 -12.77 2.08
N ARG A 99 3.10 -12.31 3.30
CA ARG A 99 2.50 -12.84 4.53
C ARG A 99 1.00 -12.52 4.61
N LEU A 100 0.58 -11.34 4.15
CA LEU A 100 -0.85 -10.99 4.08
C LEU A 100 -1.59 -11.93 3.14
N PHE A 101 -1.09 -12.12 1.91
CA PHE A 101 -1.69 -13.09 0.99
C PHE A 101 -1.68 -14.53 1.51
N ASP A 102 -0.60 -14.96 2.17
CA ASP A 102 -0.51 -16.31 2.74
C ASP A 102 -1.53 -16.55 3.87
N LYS A 103 -1.89 -15.49 4.62
CA LYS A 103 -2.85 -15.57 5.73
C LYS A 103 -4.30 -15.39 5.30
N ILE A 104 -4.55 -14.51 4.34
CA ILE A 104 -5.91 -14.10 3.94
C ILE A 104 -6.38 -14.89 2.72
N GLY A 105 -5.48 -15.21 1.79
CA GLY A 105 -5.76 -15.85 0.51
C GLY A 105 -5.01 -15.16 -0.63
N PHE A 106 -4.59 -15.92 -1.64
CA PHE A 106 -3.98 -15.35 -2.84
C PHE A 106 -5.06 -15.01 -3.89
N PRO A 107 -4.87 -13.98 -4.72
CA PRO A 107 -5.75 -13.77 -5.88
C PRO A 107 -5.74 -14.99 -6.82
N PRO A 108 -6.90 -15.45 -7.32
CA PRO A 108 -8.20 -14.81 -7.30
C PRO A 108 -9.15 -15.39 -6.23
N SER A 109 -8.68 -16.20 -5.27
CA SER A 109 -9.56 -16.77 -4.24
C SER A 109 -10.19 -15.71 -3.34
N VAL A 110 -9.63 -14.50 -3.35
CA VAL A 110 -10.06 -13.34 -2.59
C VAL A 110 -9.98 -12.11 -3.49
N ASN A 111 -11.01 -11.27 -3.45
CA ASN A 111 -11.00 -9.96 -4.12
C ASN A 111 -10.25 -8.94 -3.27
N TYR A 112 -9.44 -8.10 -3.90
CA TYR A 112 -8.64 -7.08 -3.21
C TYR A 112 -8.82 -5.69 -3.79
N LEU A 113 -8.90 -4.71 -2.90
CA LEU A 113 -8.70 -3.30 -3.18
C LEU A 113 -7.52 -2.80 -2.34
N PHE A 114 -6.48 -2.26 -2.98
CA PHE A 114 -5.43 -1.54 -2.27
C PHE A 114 -5.60 -0.04 -2.42
N LEU A 115 -5.31 0.71 -1.35
CA LEU A 115 -5.59 2.13 -1.26
C LEU A 115 -4.45 3.03 -1.76
N GLY A 116 -3.26 2.49 -2.02
CA GLY A 116 -2.10 3.26 -2.50
C GLY A 116 -0.82 2.97 -1.71
N ASP A 117 0.23 3.74 -2.00
CA ASP A 117 1.53 3.72 -1.33
C ASP A 117 2.19 2.34 -1.36
N TYR A 118 2.45 1.88 -2.58
CA TYR A 118 3.08 0.60 -2.86
C TYR A 118 4.60 0.67 -2.77
N VAL A 119 5.15 1.83 -3.14
CA VAL A 119 6.59 2.07 -3.29
C VAL A 119 7.15 2.96 -2.18
N ASP A 120 8.46 3.20 -2.26
CA ASP A 120 9.26 4.00 -1.32
C ASP A 120 9.37 3.41 0.09
N ARG A 121 10.32 3.98 0.86
CA ARG A 121 10.58 3.74 2.29
C ARG A 121 11.08 2.32 2.62
N GLY A 122 10.43 1.28 2.13
CA GLY A 122 10.87 -0.11 2.21
C GLY A 122 11.96 -0.46 1.22
N ARG A 123 12.39 -1.73 1.24
CA ARG A 123 13.58 -2.21 0.52
C ARG A 123 13.28 -2.90 -0.81
N HIS A 124 12.02 -3.27 -1.04
CA HIS A 124 11.60 -4.16 -2.12
C HIS A 124 10.38 -3.57 -2.84
N SER A 125 10.45 -2.28 -3.20
CA SER A 125 9.36 -1.59 -3.88
C SER A 125 9.10 -2.20 -5.26
N LEU A 126 10.17 -2.58 -5.97
CA LEU A 126 10.06 -3.21 -7.29
C LEU A 126 9.32 -4.54 -7.22
N GLU A 127 9.69 -5.44 -6.31
CA GLU A 127 8.96 -6.71 -6.12
C GLU A 127 7.49 -6.47 -5.78
N THR A 128 7.23 -5.50 -4.90
CA THR A 128 5.89 -5.14 -4.43
C THR A 128 5.02 -4.68 -5.60
N VAL A 129 5.40 -3.59 -6.28
CA VAL A 129 4.58 -3.02 -7.36
C VAL A 129 4.49 -3.95 -8.57
N CYS A 130 5.55 -4.69 -8.91
CA CYS A 130 5.50 -5.64 -10.03
C CYS A 130 4.51 -6.78 -9.75
N LEU A 131 4.48 -7.34 -8.53
CA LEU A 131 3.53 -8.39 -8.19
C LEU A 131 2.09 -7.87 -8.22
N LEU A 132 1.85 -6.68 -7.68
CA LEU A 132 0.54 -6.03 -7.69
C LEU A 132 0.07 -5.77 -9.14
N PHE A 133 0.95 -5.30 -10.03
CA PHE A 133 0.64 -5.12 -11.44
C PHE A 133 0.35 -6.45 -12.15
N CYS A 134 1.14 -7.50 -11.89
CA CYS A 134 0.86 -8.83 -12.45
C CYS A 134 -0.52 -9.33 -12.03
N TYR A 135 -0.91 -9.16 -10.75
CA TYR A 135 -2.26 -9.51 -10.31
C TYR A 135 -3.34 -8.61 -10.91
N LYS A 136 -3.05 -7.33 -11.11
CA LYS A 136 -3.97 -6.41 -11.78
C LYS A 136 -4.25 -6.83 -13.23
N ILE A 137 -3.21 -7.25 -13.96
CA ILE A 137 -3.33 -7.73 -15.33
C ILE A 137 -4.07 -9.07 -15.38
N LYS A 138 -3.69 -10.01 -14.50
CA LYS A 138 -4.25 -11.37 -14.50
C LYS A 138 -5.70 -11.43 -14.02
N TYR A 139 -6.06 -10.60 -13.04
CA TYR A 139 -7.38 -10.61 -12.41
C TYR A 139 -8.00 -9.20 -12.39
N PRO A 140 -8.25 -8.59 -13.57
CA PRO A 140 -8.61 -7.19 -13.67
C PRO A 140 -9.94 -6.85 -12.97
N ASN A 141 -10.81 -7.85 -12.78
CA ASN A 141 -12.13 -7.75 -12.16
C ASN A 141 -12.18 -8.24 -10.70
N ASN A 142 -11.05 -8.68 -10.13
CA ASN A 142 -10.96 -9.16 -8.75
C ASN A 142 -9.83 -8.47 -7.96
N PHE A 143 -8.93 -7.75 -8.65
CA PHE A 143 -7.77 -7.09 -8.06
C PHE A 143 -7.71 -5.63 -8.49
N PHE A 144 -7.79 -4.73 -7.52
CA PHE A 144 -7.93 -3.29 -7.72
C PHE A 144 -6.87 -2.53 -6.94
N LEU A 145 -6.32 -1.50 -7.57
CA LEU A 145 -5.24 -0.68 -7.03
C LEU A 145 -5.60 0.78 -7.21
N LEU A 146 -5.75 1.52 -6.11
CA LEU A 146 -5.89 2.98 -6.13
C LEU A 146 -4.51 3.65 -6.11
N ARG A 147 -4.47 4.92 -6.47
CA ARG A 147 -3.26 5.72 -6.40
C ARG A 147 -3.04 6.23 -4.99
N GLY A 148 -1.82 6.08 -4.46
CA GLY A 148 -1.35 6.76 -3.26
C GLY A 148 -0.52 8.01 -3.57
N ASN A 149 -0.11 8.74 -2.55
CA ASN A 149 0.71 9.93 -2.74
C ASN A 149 2.16 9.59 -3.12
N HIS A 150 2.62 8.36 -2.85
CA HIS A 150 3.92 7.85 -3.29
C HIS A 150 3.92 7.38 -4.75
N GLU A 151 2.76 7.20 -5.37
CA GLU A 151 2.62 7.04 -6.82
C GLU A 151 2.59 8.40 -7.55
N CYS A 152 3.36 9.37 -7.05
CA CYS A 152 3.57 10.70 -7.65
C CYS A 152 5.06 10.97 -7.87
N LYS A 153 5.38 11.59 -9.00
CA LYS A 153 6.74 11.75 -9.51
C LYS A 153 7.69 12.44 -8.53
N LEU A 154 7.23 13.53 -7.90
CA LEU A 154 8.05 14.30 -6.97
C LEU A 154 8.35 13.55 -5.66
N ILE A 155 7.47 12.63 -5.27
CA ILE A 155 7.56 11.91 -4.00
C ILE A 155 8.51 10.72 -4.16
N ASN A 156 8.22 9.83 -5.11
CA ASN A 156 9.03 8.62 -5.32
C ASN A 156 10.40 8.89 -5.95
N ARG A 157 10.65 10.14 -6.37
CA ARG A 157 11.98 10.61 -6.73
C ARG A 157 12.93 10.69 -5.53
N VAL A 158 12.41 10.99 -4.33
CA VAL A 158 13.22 11.30 -3.15
C VAL A 158 13.08 10.30 -2.01
N TYR A 159 11.99 9.52 -1.97
CA TYR A 159 11.71 8.60 -0.86
C TYR A 159 12.11 7.13 -1.10
N GLY A 160 12.79 6.85 -2.22
CA GLY A 160 13.59 5.64 -2.41
C GLY A 160 13.37 4.86 -3.71
N PHE A 161 12.21 4.97 -4.35
CA PHE A 161 11.89 4.14 -5.52
C PHE A 161 12.79 4.46 -6.72
N TYR A 162 13.01 5.74 -7.01
CA TYR A 162 13.95 6.15 -8.07
C TYR A 162 15.36 5.60 -7.84
N ASP A 163 15.85 5.69 -6.59
CA ASP A 163 17.17 5.20 -6.22
C ASP A 163 17.24 3.66 -6.29
N GLU A 164 16.16 2.97 -5.92
CA GLU A 164 16.05 1.52 -6.02
C GLU A 164 16.19 1.05 -7.47
N ILE A 165 15.45 1.68 -8.40
CA ILE A 165 15.52 1.38 -9.84
C ILE A 165 16.91 1.70 -10.39
N SER A 166 17.43 2.90 -10.09
CA SER A 166 18.73 3.36 -10.55
C SER A 166 19.85 2.43 -10.11
N ARG A 167 19.78 1.91 -8.88
CA ARG A 167 20.77 0.96 -8.34
C ARG A 167 20.65 -0.43 -8.93
N ARG A 168 19.43 -0.95 -9.14
CA ARG A 168 19.20 -2.36 -9.50
C ARG A 168 19.20 -2.61 -11.00
N TYR A 169 18.59 -1.72 -11.77
CA TYR A 169 18.44 -1.84 -13.23
C TYR A 169 19.28 -0.82 -13.99
N LYS A 170 19.81 0.22 -13.33
CA LYS A 170 20.58 1.30 -13.97
C LYS A 170 19.82 2.01 -15.09
N SER A 171 18.49 2.07 -14.96
CA SER A 171 17.59 2.61 -15.98
C SER A 171 16.68 3.69 -15.39
N PRO A 172 17.06 4.97 -15.50
CA PRO A 172 16.15 6.08 -15.21
C PRO A 172 14.91 6.07 -16.11
N LYS A 173 15.02 5.49 -17.31
CA LYS A 173 13.89 5.29 -18.23
C LYS A 173 12.84 4.38 -17.60
N LEU A 174 13.24 3.28 -16.97
CA LEU A 174 12.30 2.38 -16.30
C LEU A 174 11.49 3.08 -15.20
N TRP A 175 12.11 4.01 -14.46
CA TRP A 175 11.38 4.82 -13.48
C TRP A 175 10.33 5.72 -14.14
N GLN A 176 10.64 6.30 -15.31
CA GLN A 176 9.66 7.07 -16.08
C GLN A 176 8.52 6.18 -16.58
N THR A 177 8.80 4.94 -17.05
CA THR A 177 7.76 3.97 -17.40
C THR A 177 6.80 3.74 -16.22
N PHE A 178 7.30 3.60 -14.99
CA PHE A 178 6.41 3.51 -13.82
C PHE A 178 5.58 4.77 -13.58
N GLN A 179 6.14 5.96 -13.80
CA GLN A 179 5.36 7.21 -13.67
C GLN A 179 4.20 7.24 -14.65
N ASP A 180 4.42 6.81 -15.89
CA ASP A 180 3.39 6.77 -16.92
C ASP A 180 2.21 5.86 -16.50
N VAL A 181 2.50 4.73 -15.82
CA VAL A 181 1.45 3.86 -15.22
C VAL A 181 0.76 4.55 -14.05
N PHE A 182 1.51 5.15 -13.13
CA PHE A 182 0.96 5.80 -11.94
C PHE A 182 0.02 6.97 -12.29
N GLU A 183 0.34 7.72 -13.34
CA GLU A 183 -0.48 8.84 -13.82
C GLU A 183 -1.86 8.43 -14.34
N VAL A 184 -2.07 7.15 -14.67
CA VAL A 184 -3.36 6.60 -15.10
C VAL A 184 -4.09 5.79 -14.04
N MET A 185 -3.57 5.68 -12.82
CA MET A 185 -4.23 4.91 -11.76
C MET A 185 -5.54 5.59 -11.29
N PRO A 186 -6.56 4.82 -10.89
CA PRO A 186 -7.78 5.35 -10.30
C PRO A 186 -7.51 5.97 -8.93
N PHE A 187 -8.27 7.00 -8.57
CA PHE A 187 -8.09 7.72 -7.29
C PHE A 187 -9.01 7.20 -6.18
N CYS A 188 -10.18 6.71 -6.54
CA CYS A 188 -11.21 6.33 -5.58
C CYS A 188 -11.92 5.04 -6.01
N ALA A 189 -12.51 4.36 -5.04
CA ALA A 189 -13.47 3.29 -5.27
C ALA A 189 -14.73 3.50 -4.43
N LEU A 190 -15.88 3.11 -4.94
CA LEU A 190 -17.14 3.03 -4.23
C LEU A 190 -17.52 1.55 -4.11
N VAL A 191 -17.40 0.99 -2.91
CA VAL A 191 -17.68 -0.43 -2.64
C VAL A 191 -19.13 -0.56 -2.17
N GLY A 192 -19.90 -1.39 -2.89
CA GLY A 192 -21.30 -1.68 -2.61
C GLY A 192 -22.17 -0.44 -2.49
N GLU A 193 -21.85 0.62 -3.23
CA GLU A 193 -22.54 1.93 -3.22
C GLU A 193 -22.54 2.67 -1.87
N ARG A 194 -21.94 2.11 -0.81
CA ARG A 194 -22.02 2.63 0.56
C ARG A 194 -20.68 2.97 1.20
N ILE A 195 -19.56 2.49 0.65
CA ILE A 195 -18.23 2.69 1.21
C ILE A 195 -17.31 3.39 0.21
N LEU A 196 -16.99 4.66 0.46
CA LEU A 196 -16.10 5.44 -0.39
C LEU A 196 -14.64 5.29 0.05
N CYS A 197 -13.79 4.80 -0.84
CA CYS A 197 -12.39 4.48 -0.60
C CYS A 197 -11.46 5.44 -1.33
N MET A 198 -10.39 5.88 -0.67
CA MET A 198 -9.30 6.71 -1.25
C MET A 198 -8.02 6.56 -0.42
N HIS A 199 -6.89 7.07 -0.90
CA HIS A 199 -5.64 7.05 -0.12
C HIS A 199 -5.64 8.10 1.00
N GLY A 200 -5.72 9.35 0.55
CA GLY A 200 -5.74 10.58 1.33
C GLY A 200 -7.08 10.70 2.07
N GLY A 201 -7.84 11.72 1.71
CA GLY A 201 -9.14 11.94 2.33
C GLY A 201 -9.96 12.89 1.50
N LEU A 202 -10.83 13.62 2.18
CA LEU A 202 -11.78 14.50 1.53
C LEU A 202 -11.11 15.76 0.99
N SER A 203 -11.74 16.38 -0.02
CA SER A 203 -11.36 17.71 -0.52
C SER A 203 -12.46 18.74 -0.23
N PRO A 204 -12.11 20.00 0.11
CA PRO A 204 -13.10 21.08 0.15
C PRO A 204 -13.72 21.38 -1.23
N LEU A 205 -13.11 20.90 -2.32
CA LEU A 205 -13.58 21.03 -3.69
C LEU A 205 -14.53 19.89 -4.11
N LEU A 206 -14.61 18.81 -3.33
CA LEU A 206 -15.48 17.66 -3.59
C LEU A 206 -16.91 17.98 -3.15
N LYS A 207 -17.83 18.03 -4.12
CA LYS A 207 -19.25 18.40 -3.95
C LYS A 207 -20.21 17.29 -4.39
N ASN A 208 -19.78 16.34 -5.20
CA ASN A 208 -20.57 15.17 -5.59
C ASN A 208 -19.66 14.06 -6.12
N LEU A 209 -20.19 12.85 -6.26
CA LEU A 209 -19.46 11.69 -6.79
C LEU A 209 -19.13 11.82 -8.28
N ASP A 210 -19.91 12.56 -9.07
CA ASP A 210 -19.64 12.75 -10.51
C ASP A 210 -18.32 13.48 -10.77
N GLN A 211 -17.91 14.38 -9.87
CA GLN A 211 -16.58 15.01 -9.96
C GLN A 211 -15.45 13.97 -9.90
N LEU A 212 -15.61 12.87 -9.14
CA LEU A 212 -14.62 11.80 -9.09
C LEU A 212 -14.60 10.98 -10.38
N LYS A 213 -15.77 10.77 -11.01
CA LYS A 213 -15.91 10.06 -12.29
C LYS A 213 -15.25 10.80 -13.45
N GLN A 214 -15.15 12.13 -13.35
CA GLN A 214 -14.68 13.02 -14.42
C GLN A 214 -13.21 13.45 -14.30
N ILE A 215 -12.46 12.94 -13.32
CA ILE A 215 -11.03 13.25 -13.19
C ILE A 215 -10.31 12.76 -14.46
N PRO A 216 -9.58 13.63 -15.19
CA PRO A 216 -8.88 13.24 -16.40
C PRO A 216 -7.66 12.37 -16.10
N ARG A 217 -7.31 11.49 -17.03
CA ARG A 217 -6.07 10.71 -17.02
C ARG A 217 -5.40 10.74 -18.40
N PRO A 218 -4.06 10.70 -18.49
CA PRO A 218 -3.09 10.73 -17.39
C PRO A 218 -3.05 12.08 -16.66
N VAL A 219 -2.69 12.08 -15.38
CA VAL A 219 -2.53 13.31 -14.59
C VAL A 219 -1.48 13.11 -13.50
N ASP A 220 -0.51 14.01 -13.37
CA ASP A 220 0.25 14.18 -12.12
C ASP A 220 -0.46 15.28 -11.31
N PRO A 221 -0.94 15.01 -10.07
CA PRO A 221 -1.84 15.94 -9.36
C PRO A 221 -1.25 17.35 -9.20
N PRO A 222 -1.88 18.39 -9.80
CA PRO A 222 -1.40 19.75 -9.62
C PRO A 222 -1.67 20.24 -8.20
N ASN A 223 -0.85 21.17 -7.71
CA ASN A 223 -1.05 21.81 -6.41
C ASN A 223 -1.38 23.30 -6.60
N PRO A 224 -2.54 23.80 -6.14
CA PRO A 224 -3.63 23.09 -5.45
C PRO A 224 -4.62 22.40 -6.41
N SER A 225 -5.24 21.29 -6.00
CA SER A 225 -6.31 20.62 -6.74
C SER A 225 -7.13 19.64 -5.89
N MET A 226 -8.26 19.15 -6.40
CA MET A 226 -8.99 18.08 -5.72
C MET A 226 -8.19 16.77 -5.69
N THR A 227 -7.43 16.45 -6.74
CA THR A 227 -6.64 15.21 -6.81
C THR A 227 -5.47 15.20 -5.84
N ILE A 228 -4.85 16.35 -5.53
CA ILE A 228 -3.83 16.39 -4.46
C ILE A 228 -4.48 16.12 -3.10
N ASP A 229 -5.69 16.65 -2.85
CA ASP A 229 -6.40 16.44 -1.58
C ASP A 229 -6.84 14.99 -1.36
N LEU A 230 -7.30 14.32 -2.43
CA LEU A 230 -7.66 12.90 -2.40
C LEU A 230 -6.48 11.99 -2.04
N LEU A 231 -5.24 12.47 -2.18
CA LEU A 231 -4.02 11.73 -1.84
C LEU A 231 -3.36 12.18 -0.53
N TRP A 232 -3.59 13.42 -0.06
CA TRP A 232 -2.80 14.03 1.02
C TRP A 232 -3.57 14.53 2.24
N SER A 233 -4.90 14.66 2.16
CA SER A 233 -5.66 15.19 3.30
C SER A 233 -5.76 14.18 4.44
N ASP A 234 -5.90 14.68 5.67
CA ASP A 234 -6.00 13.85 6.87
C ASP A 234 -7.20 14.22 7.75
N PRO A 235 -7.85 13.25 8.41
CA PRO A 235 -8.80 13.54 9.48
C PRO A 235 -8.08 14.12 10.72
N ASP A 236 -8.70 15.10 11.37
CA ASP A 236 -8.18 15.75 12.59
C ASP A 236 -9.30 15.89 13.64
N PRO A 237 -9.24 15.16 14.76
CA PRO A 237 -10.21 15.24 15.87
C PRO A 237 -10.37 16.62 16.51
N TRP A 238 -9.36 17.48 16.37
CA TRP A 238 -9.33 18.79 16.99
C TRP A 238 -9.78 19.90 16.04
N THR A 239 -10.03 19.57 14.77
CA THR A 239 -10.49 20.52 13.75
C THR A 239 -12.00 20.43 13.56
N LYS A 240 -12.62 21.60 13.36
CA LYS A 240 -13.99 21.75 12.85
C LYS A 240 -13.90 22.35 11.44
N GLY A 241 -14.54 21.73 10.46
CA GLY A 241 -14.42 22.13 9.06
C GLY A 241 -13.03 21.76 8.49
N TRP A 242 -12.36 22.72 7.87
CA TRP A 242 -11.09 22.53 7.16
C TRP A 242 -9.98 23.41 7.74
N LYS A 243 -8.75 22.92 7.74
CA LYS A 243 -7.55 23.69 8.10
C LYS A 243 -6.37 23.26 7.23
N ALA A 244 -5.39 24.14 7.02
CA ALA A 244 -4.15 23.77 6.32
C ALA A 244 -3.44 22.62 7.04
N ASN A 245 -2.95 21.64 6.28
CA ASN A 245 -2.26 20.49 6.83
C ASN A 245 -0.83 20.85 7.28
N ALA A 246 -0.39 20.30 8.41
CA ALA A 246 0.97 20.46 8.93
C ALA A 246 2.03 19.83 8.01
N ARG A 247 1.63 18.92 7.10
CA ARG A 247 2.47 18.37 6.04
C ARG A 247 2.92 19.41 4.99
N GLY A 248 2.33 20.61 5.00
CA GLY A 248 2.60 21.65 4.02
C GLY A 248 1.90 21.46 2.67
N LEU A 249 1.03 20.44 2.55
CA LEU A 249 0.25 20.10 1.38
C LEU A 249 -1.18 19.73 1.79
N SER A 250 -2.17 20.15 1.00
CA SER A 250 -3.60 19.86 1.26
C SER A 250 -4.09 20.37 2.64
N TYR A 251 -5.13 19.71 3.18
CA TYR A 251 -5.89 20.12 4.34
C TYR A 251 -6.01 18.99 5.36
N VAL A 252 -6.28 19.36 6.61
CA VAL A 252 -6.92 18.49 7.58
C VAL A 252 -8.42 18.80 7.66
N PHE A 253 -9.23 17.80 8.00
CA PHE A 253 -10.69 17.93 8.10
C PHE A 253 -11.29 17.32 9.37
N GLY A 254 -12.33 17.97 9.88
CA GLY A 254 -13.02 17.55 11.09
C GLY A 254 -14.05 16.44 10.90
N ALA A 255 -14.54 15.91 12.03
CA ALA A 255 -15.61 14.91 12.03
C ALA A 255 -16.93 15.45 11.44
N ASP A 256 -17.17 16.76 11.54
CA ASP A 256 -18.33 17.42 10.93
C ASP A 256 -18.30 17.33 9.40
N VAL A 257 -17.12 17.44 8.79
CA VAL A 257 -16.94 17.28 7.33
C VAL A 257 -17.27 15.85 6.90
N VAL A 258 -16.74 14.85 7.62
CA VAL A 258 -17.00 13.43 7.35
C VAL A 258 -18.50 13.14 7.42
N ASN A 259 -19.16 13.59 8.48
CA ASN A 259 -20.59 13.37 8.67
C ASN A 259 -21.42 14.03 7.56
N ALA A 260 -21.09 15.26 7.18
CA ALA A 260 -21.77 15.99 6.12
C ALA A 260 -21.62 15.29 4.77
N ILE A 261 -20.42 14.84 4.40
CA ILE A 261 -20.18 14.12 3.15
C ILE A 261 -20.89 12.77 3.12
N CYS A 262 -20.84 12.01 4.23
CA CYS A 262 -21.56 10.74 4.30
C CYS A 262 -23.06 10.91 4.07
N GLN A 263 -23.65 11.94 4.68
CA GLN A 263 -25.06 12.28 4.45
C GLN A 263 -25.32 12.76 3.02
N GLN A 264 -24.47 13.65 2.50
CA GLN A 264 -24.66 14.26 1.18
C GLN A 264 -24.54 13.25 0.04
N PHE A 265 -23.63 12.28 0.15
CA PHE A 265 -23.38 11.27 -0.88
C PHE A 265 -24.15 9.98 -0.64
N ASP A 266 -24.95 9.90 0.42
CA ASP A 266 -25.67 8.70 0.86
C ASP A 266 -24.76 7.47 0.99
N ILE A 267 -23.62 7.67 1.67
CA ILE A 267 -22.65 6.62 1.99
C ILE A 267 -22.59 6.41 3.52
N ASP A 268 -22.24 5.20 3.93
CA ASP A 268 -22.15 4.83 5.34
C ASP A 268 -20.76 5.09 5.92
N MET A 269 -19.70 4.93 5.10
CA MET A 269 -18.32 4.99 5.56
C MET A 269 -17.36 5.51 4.49
N ILE A 270 -16.30 6.20 4.95
CA ILE A 270 -15.09 6.47 4.20
C ILE A 270 -13.97 5.53 4.67
N VAL A 271 -13.30 4.86 3.76
CA VAL A 271 -12.13 4.02 4.06
C VAL A 271 -10.90 4.65 3.43
N ARG A 272 -9.86 4.89 4.25
CA ARG A 272 -8.64 5.57 3.81
C ARG A 272 -7.36 4.98 4.37
N ALA A 273 -6.19 5.47 3.94
CA ALA A 273 -4.88 4.94 4.37
C ALA A 273 -3.90 6.02 4.87
N HIS A 274 -2.66 6.11 4.38
CA HIS A 274 -1.70 7.24 4.47
C HIS A 274 -1.18 7.63 5.88
N GLN A 275 -1.86 7.25 6.96
CA GLN A 275 -1.46 7.49 8.34
C GLN A 275 -1.18 6.17 9.04
N VAL A 276 0.02 6.04 9.61
CA VAL A 276 0.36 4.91 10.48
C VAL A 276 -0.52 4.95 11.71
N VAL A 277 -1.24 3.86 11.97
CA VAL A 277 -2.13 3.69 13.14
C VAL A 277 -1.74 2.43 13.90
N GLN A 278 -1.85 2.47 15.23
CA GLN A 278 -1.19 1.49 16.12
C GLN A 278 -1.61 0.04 15.85
N ASP A 279 -2.90 -0.22 15.71
CA ASP A 279 -3.43 -1.57 15.47
C ASP A 279 -3.61 -1.88 13.97
N GLY A 280 -3.06 -1.05 13.09
CA GLY A 280 -3.21 -1.15 11.63
C GLY A 280 -4.56 -0.64 11.12
N TYR A 281 -5.52 -0.37 12.00
CA TYR A 281 -6.74 0.36 11.67
C TYR A 281 -7.13 1.33 12.79
N GLU A 282 -7.82 2.43 12.46
CA GLU A 282 -8.35 3.38 13.44
C GLU A 282 -9.66 4.01 12.94
N PHE A 283 -10.68 4.05 13.80
CA PHE A 283 -11.95 4.70 13.49
C PHE A 283 -11.96 6.18 13.84
N PHE A 284 -12.66 6.95 13.03
CA PHE A 284 -12.91 8.38 13.21
C PHE A 284 -14.40 8.70 12.98
N ALA A 285 -14.85 9.87 13.48
CA ALA A 285 -16.19 10.41 13.27
C ALA A 285 -17.32 9.39 13.54
N ASN A 286 -17.36 8.79 14.73
CA ASN A 286 -18.34 7.77 15.11
C ASN A 286 -18.38 6.57 14.14
N ARG A 287 -17.20 6.10 13.72
CA ARG A 287 -17.01 4.98 12.78
C ARG A 287 -17.48 5.27 11.34
N LYS A 288 -17.74 6.53 10.97
CA LYS A 288 -18.00 6.91 9.59
C LYS A 288 -16.75 7.08 8.74
N LEU A 289 -15.57 7.06 9.37
CA LEU A 289 -14.30 6.95 8.66
C LEU A 289 -13.43 5.91 9.34
N VAL A 290 -12.69 5.13 8.56
CA VAL A 290 -11.64 4.24 9.06
C VAL A 290 -10.35 4.45 8.26
N THR A 291 -9.24 4.59 8.99
CA THR A 291 -7.88 4.56 8.45
C THR A 291 -7.37 3.13 8.50
N ILE A 292 -6.78 2.62 7.41
CA ILE A 292 -6.17 1.29 7.28
C ILE A 292 -4.70 1.45 6.91
N PHE A 293 -3.81 0.75 7.59
CA PHE A 293 -2.39 0.71 7.30
C PHE A 293 -1.91 -0.75 7.30
N SER A 294 -1.31 -1.20 6.20
CA SER A 294 -1.03 -2.64 5.96
C SER A 294 0.45 -3.00 6.02
N ALA A 295 1.33 -2.09 6.43
CA ALA A 295 2.75 -2.33 6.66
C ALA A 295 3.07 -2.40 8.17
N PRO A 296 3.33 -3.60 8.74
CA PRO A 296 3.63 -3.72 10.17
C PRO A 296 5.07 -3.28 10.48
N HIS A 297 5.32 -2.81 11.71
CA HIS A 297 6.64 -2.30 12.13
C HIS A 297 7.24 -1.30 11.12
N TYR A 298 6.42 -0.33 10.71
CA TYR A 298 6.72 0.53 9.58
C TYR A 298 8.09 1.19 9.70
N CYS A 299 8.86 1.16 8.60
CA CYS A 299 10.23 1.69 8.52
C CYS A 299 11.22 1.15 9.59
N GLY A 300 10.88 0.11 10.35
CA GLY A 300 11.64 -0.34 11.51
C GLY A 300 11.63 0.63 12.70
N GLN A 301 10.72 1.61 12.70
CA GLN A 301 10.67 2.70 13.67
C GLN A 301 9.40 2.70 14.53
N PHE A 302 8.29 2.26 13.95
CA PHE A 302 7.01 2.15 14.63
C PHE A 302 6.80 0.72 15.11
N ASP A 303 6.02 0.50 16.16
CA ASP A 303 5.63 -0.83 16.64
C ASP A 303 4.20 -1.21 16.20
N ASN A 304 3.68 -0.54 15.18
CA ASN A 304 2.34 -0.71 14.66
C ASN A 304 2.12 -2.13 14.08
N ALA A 305 0.88 -2.59 14.19
CA ALA A 305 0.39 -3.71 13.41
C ALA A 305 -0.01 -3.27 11.99
N ALA A 306 -0.19 -4.26 11.12
CA ALA A 306 -0.89 -4.09 9.86
C ALA A 306 -2.33 -4.57 10.01
N ALA A 307 -3.27 -3.94 9.32
CA ALA A 307 -4.62 -4.45 9.18
C ALA A 307 -5.05 -4.55 7.72
N VAL A 308 -6.03 -5.43 7.48
CA VAL A 308 -6.79 -5.53 6.25
C VAL A 308 -8.26 -5.56 6.65
N MET A 309 -9.06 -4.68 6.06
CA MET A 309 -10.49 -4.63 6.30
C MET A 309 -11.18 -5.64 5.39
N ASP A 310 -12.06 -6.46 5.95
CA ASP A 310 -12.90 -7.40 5.23
C ASP A 310 -14.31 -6.84 5.14
N VAL A 311 -14.83 -6.73 3.92
CA VAL A 311 -16.22 -6.33 3.65
C VAL A 311 -16.90 -7.53 3.01
N ASP A 312 -17.87 -8.11 3.72
CA ASP A 312 -18.65 -9.23 3.19
C ASP A 312 -19.82 -8.77 2.31
N GLU A 313 -20.56 -9.74 1.75
CA GLU A 313 -21.73 -9.50 0.89
C GLU A 313 -22.84 -8.66 1.54
N SER A 314 -22.90 -8.64 2.88
CA SER A 314 -23.87 -7.86 3.66
C SER A 314 -23.34 -6.47 4.07
N LEU A 315 -22.16 -6.08 3.55
CA LEU A 315 -21.40 -4.90 3.96
C LEU A 315 -20.95 -4.93 5.43
N MET A 316 -20.96 -6.11 6.07
CA MET A 316 -20.39 -6.25 7.41
C MET A 316 -18.88 -6.13 7.31
N CYS A 317 -18.35 -5.21 8.12
CA CYS A 317 -16.93 -4.87 8.13
C CYS A 317 -16.23 -5.56 9.31
N SER A 318 -15.20 -6.37 9.03
CA SER A 318 -14.31 -6.94 10.04
C SER A 318 -12.84 -6.66 9.72
N PHE A 319 -11.91 -6.95 10.63
CA PHE A 319 -10.49 -6.64 10.45
C PHE A 319 -9.61 -7.85 10.71
N PHE A 320 -8.77 -8.17 9.75
CA PHE A 320 -7.63 -9.05 9.96
C PHE A 320 -6.42 -8.22 10.40
N VAL A 321 -5.80 -8.58 11.52
CA VAL A 321 -4.65 -7.85 12.08
C VAL A 321 -3.40 -8.72 12.08
N LEU A 322 -2.34 -8.23 11.43
CA LEU A 322 -1.01 -8.83 11.41
C LEU A 322 -0.07 -8.02 12.30
N ARG A 323 0.23 -8.55 13.49
CA ARG A 323 1.19 -7.92 14.41
C ARG A 323 2.64 -8.20 13.98
N PRO A 324 3.56 -7.26 14.24
CA PRO A 324 4.97 -7.45 13.91
C PRO A 324 5.58 -8.59 14.73
N THR A 325 6.48 -9.33 14.10
CA THR A 325 7.23 -10.41 14.74
C THR A 325 8.63 -9.92 15.03
N PHE A 326 8.94 -9.67 16.30
CA PHE A 326 10.30 -9.34 16.73
C PHE A 326 11.09 -10.64 16.92
N ALA A 327 12.35 -10.66 16.48
CA ALA A 327 13.25 -11.74 16.84
C ALA A 327 13.41 -11.77 18.37
N LYS A 328 13.24 -12.93 19.00
CA LYS A 328 13.52 -13.07 20.43
C LYS A 328 14.98 -12.69 20.68
N PRO A 329 15.30 -11.86 21.68
CA PRO A 329 16.69 -11.64 22.06
C PRO A 329 17.31 -12.99 22.42
N HIS A 330 18.45 -13.31 21.83
CA HIS A 330 19.23 -14.47 22.23
C HIS A 330 19.51 -14.33 23.74
N SER A 331 18.96 -15.24 24.55
CA SER A 331 19.36 -15.38 25.93
C SER A 331 20.76 -15.98 25.94
N ASP A 332 21.78 -15.13 26.02
CA ASP A 332 23.14 -15.57 26.31
C ASP A 332 23.17 -16.14 27.72
N ASN A 333 22.93 -17.44 27.83
CA ASN A 333 23.33 -18.22 29.00
C ASN A 333 24.85 -18.40 28.96
N SER A 334 25.58 -17.34 29.28
CA SER A 334 26.98 -17.44 29.66
C SER A 334 27.10 -17.18 31.16
N THR A 335 26.96 -18.25 31.94
CA THR A 335 27.47 -18.30 33.32
C THR A 335 28.98 -18.12 33.26
N SER A 336 29.47 -16.89 33.47
CA SER A 336 30.88 -16.64 33.78
C SER A 336 30.99 -16.03 35.18
N SER A 337 31.59 -16.82 36.04
CA SER A 337 31.95 -16.53 37.42
C SER A 337 32.91 -15.32 37.49
N ALA A 338 32.41 -14.18 37.97
CA ALA A 338 33.25 -13.03 38.31
C ALA A 338 33.51 -12.97 39.82
N LYS A 339 34.76 -13.31 40.19
CA LYS A 339 35.35 -13.16 41.52
C LYS A 339 35.15 -11.73 42.05
N GLN A 340 34.69 -11.64 43.30
CA GLN A 340 34.71 -10.42 44.10
C GLN A 340 36.14 -9.89 44.26
N ARG A 341 36.36 -8.63 43.89
CA ARG A 341 37.46 -7.81 44.40
C ARG A 341 36.86 -6.55 45.03
N LYS A 342 36.99 -6.46 46.35
CA LYS A 342 36.66 -5.28 47.15
C LYS A 342 37.72 -4.21 46.91
N THR A 343 37.32 -3.01 46.54
CA THR A 343 38.02 -1.76 46.92
C THR A 343 36.99 -0.66 47.16
N SER A 344 37.10 -0.09 48.34
CA SER A 344 36.31 0.97 48.95
C SER A 344 36.73 2.36 48.46
N THR A 345 35.76 3.21 48.11
CA THR A 345 35.86 4.66 48.34
C THR A 345 34.49 5.31 48.36
N SER A 346 34.40 6.37 49.16
CA SER A 346 33.22 6.92 49.80
C SER A 346 32.55 8.09 49.06
N ILE A 347 31.22 8.20 49.22
CA ILE A 347 30.43 9.44 49.38
C ILE A 347 30.46 10.47 48.22
N ARG A 348 29.30 10.74 47.60
CA ARG A 348 28.48 11.94 47.89
C ARG A 348 27.18 11.98 47.07
N SER A 349 26.08 12.16 47.79
CA SER A 349 24.76 12.51 47.29
C SER A 349 24.73 13.92 46.69
N LYS A 350 24.16 14.09 45.49
CA LYS A 350 23.46 15.32 45.11
C LYS A 350 22.21 14.98 44.29
N LYS A 351 21.05 15.24 44.90
CA LYS A 351 19.77 15.43 44.22
C LYS A 351 19.89 16.67 43.32
N GLY A 352 19.42 16.54 42.08
CA GLY A 352 19.23 17.66 41.15
C GLY A 352 18.03 17.37 40.27
N ASN A 353 16.93 18.06 40.53
CA ASN A 353 15.74 18.12 39.69
C ASN A 353 16.11 18.59 38.28
N SER A 354 15.58 17.93 37.25
CA SER A 354 15.46 18.51 35.93
C SER A 354 14.17 18.04 35.28
N MET A 355 13.25 19.00 35.10
CA MET A 355 12.06 18.90 34.29
C MET A 355 12.42 18.41 32.88
N ARG A 356 11.88 17.26 32.47
CA ARG A 356 11.80 16.91 31.05
C ARG A 356 10.60 17.62 30.44
N GLN A 357 10.87 18.74 29.77
CA GLN A 357 10.00 19.27 28.74
C GLN A 357 9.74 18.17 27.70
N ARG A 358 8.46 17.83 27.49
CA ARG A 358 8.02 17.06 26.33
C ARG A 358 8.27 17.92 25.10
N LYS A 359 9.33 17.61 24.35
CA LYS A 359 9.46 18.07 22.97
C LYS A 359 8.54 17.22 22.12
N THR A 360 7.43 17.82 21.70
CA THR A 360 6.62 17.39 20.56
C THR A 360 7.55 17.37 19.35
N ILE A 361 7.89 16.18 18.87
CA ILE A 361 8.65 16.02 17.63
C ILE A 361 7.62 16.14 16.50
N SER A 362 7.47 17.37 15.99
CA SER A 362 7.03 17.60 14.63
C SER A 362 8.13 17.08 13.71
N ARG A 363 7.86 16.00 12.99
CA ARG A 363 8.67 15.59 11.84
C ARG A 363 7.71 15.35 10.70
N ASP A 364 7.98 16.06 9.62
CA ASP A 364 7.36 15.96 8.31
C ASP A 364 7.03 14.49 7.99
N ILE A 365 5.72 14.19 8.01
CA ILE A 365 5.14 12.90 7.62
C ILE A 365 4.67 13.04 6.19
#